data_AF-A0A349TEK1-F1
#
_entry.id   AF-A0A349TEK1-F1
#
_cell.length_a   1.000
_cell.length_b   1.000
_cell.length_c   1.000
_cell.angle_alpha   90.00
_cell.angle_beta   90.00
_cell.angle_gamma   90.00
#
_symmetry.space_group_name_H-M   'P 1'
#
loop_
_entity.id
_entity.type
_entity.pdbx_description
1 polymer ?
#
loop_
_entity_poly.entity_id
_entity_poly.type
_entity_poly.pdbx_seq_one_letter_code
_entity_poly.pdbx_strand_id
1 'polypeptide(L)'
;MKTRFLTEFMVCAGAAALASTAIAQEAELVPHDSSLQTTNSQFARFTPTAEPNRDRIDYAVWDDVLSYVVFRMGRSLRETAGRPDPGLGSRRMYGHDSRYRLEGNRVLFSFFDADLKATFSAYRLDLQETGAAVNINQLGRNEQLAYWINLHNVALVEQIALNWPVRQPREIMIDGVPLDDARFITVQGVRLSPKDIRTKIVYPNWKDPKVIYGFWRGDIGGPSIQGDAFNSDNVGRLLERGATDFINSLRGAQKRGDRLQVSTIYEEARNFYFTDWEKDLRNHIAQYAKDDVAEVLANTTRSEAVIAEADIADMAGGVREPSYSNVTRDGTQISFRVPQGMARLLSEQQRKFEKILREGRTGTVIFNDIQLPGEDPVSNEVQ
;
A
#
# COMPACT_ATOMS: atom_id res chain seq x y z
N MET A 1 -28.69 15.17 -71.99
CA MET A 1 -29.22 16.15 -72.96
C MET A 1 -30.18 17.06 -72.20
N LYS A 2 -29.96 18.39 -72.21
CA LYS A 2 -30.91 19.53 -72.10
C LYS A 2 -32.13 19.37 -71.14
N THR A 3 -32.51 20.26 -70.23
CA THR A 3 -32.44 21.73 -70.14
C THR A 3 -33.14 22.15 -68.83
N ARG A 4 -32.77 23.31 -68.27
CA ARG A 4 -33.53 24.07 -67.24
C ARG A 4 -34.94 24.42 -67.73
N PHE A 5 -35.90 24.62 -66.81
CA PHE A 5 -36.81 25.78 -66.84
C PHE A 5 -37.46 26.05 -65.47
N LEU A 6 -37.49 27.33 -65.11
CA LEU A 6 -38.17 27.98 -63.97
C LEU A 6 -39.69 27.97 -64.13
N THR A 7 -40.43 28.03 -63.01
CA THR A 7 -41.53 29.03 -62.86
C THR A 7 -41.92 29.23 -61.39
N GLU A 8 -42.01 30.50 -61.00
CA GLU A 8 -42.61 31.01 -59.76
C GLU A 8 -44.14 30.88 -59.79
N PHE A 9 -44.80 30.78 -58.64
CA PHE A 9 -46.09 31.46 -58.42
C PHE A 9 -46.36 31.69 -56.93
N MET A 10 -46.64 32.94 -56.60
CA MET A 10 -47.00 33.47 -55.30
C MET A 10 -48.52 33.64 -55.24
N VAL A 11 -49.21 33.11 -54.22
CA VAL A 11 -50.57 33.53 -53.82
C VAL A 11 -50.69 33.50 -52.30
N CYS A 12 -51.17 34.61 -51.76
CA CYS A 12 -51.41 34.90 -50.35
C CYS A 12 -52.75 34.35 -49.83
N ALA A 13 -52.83 34.34 -48.49
CA ALA A 13 -54.01 34.56 -47.63
C ALA A 13 -54.69 33.32 -47.01
N GLY A 14 -54.79 33.35 -45.68
CA GLY A 14 -55.67 32.47 -44.91
C GLY A 14 -55.17 32.22 -43.48
N ALA A 15 -55.41 33.18 -42.59
CA ALA A 15 -55.09 33.07 -41.16
C ALA A 15 -55.99 32.06 -40.44
N ALA A 16 -55.39 31.15 -39.66
CA ALA A 16 -56.04 30.48 -38.53
C ALA A 16 -54.97 30.16 -37.47
N ALA A 17 -55.12 30.76 -36.30
CA ALA A 17 -54.21 30.67 -35.18
C ALA A 17 -54.36 29.33 -34.44
N LEU A 18 -53.26 28.65 -34.16
CA LEU A 18 -53.09 27.79 -32.99
C LEU A 18 -51.64 27.90 -32.51
N ALA A 19 -51.46 28.54 -31.36
CA ALA A 19 -50.20 28.58 -30.64
C ALA A 19 -49.93 27.20 -30.03
N SER A 20 -48.90 26.53 -30.52
CA SER A 20 -48.29 25.38 -29.86
C SER A 20 -46.83 25.72 -29.59
N THR A 21 -46.55 26.02 -28.32
CA THR A 21 -45.19 26.13 -27.78
C THR A 21 -44.51 24.78 -27.91
N ALA A 22 -43.58 24.67 -28.86
CA ALA A 22 -42.67 23.54 -28.95
C ALA A 22 -41.67 23.63 -27.78
N ILE A 23 -41.80 22.69 -26.83
CA ILE A 23 -40.77 22.43 -25.84
C ILE A 23 -39.65 21.69 -26.59
N ALA A 24 -38.55 22.39 -26.85
CA ALA A 24 -37.31 21.76 -27.29
C ALA A 24 -36.73 20.98 -26.11
N GLN A 25 -36.70 19.67 -26.24
CA GLN A 25 -36.05 18.77 -25.29
C GLN A 25 -34.56 18.73 -25.68
N GLU A 26 -33.76 19.62 -25.07
CA GLU A 26 -32.30 19.53 -25.13
C GLU A 26 -31.86 18.29 -24.34
N ALA A 27 -31.22 17.37 -25.05
CA ALA A 27 -30.53 16.24 -24.46
C ALA A 27 -29.32 16.78 -23.68
N GLU A 28 -29.39 16.70 -22.34
CA GLU A 28 -28.24 16.96 -21.48
C GLU A 28 -27.12 15.96 -21.79
N LEU A 29 -26.08 16.47 -22.43
CA LEU A 29 -24.76 15.85 -22.49
C LEU A 29 -24.21 15.78 -21.06
N VAL A 30 -24.19 14.58 -20.47
CA VAL A 30 -23.47 14.27 -19.23
C VAL A 30 -22.00 14.65 -19.44
N PRO A 31 -21.45 15.66 -18.72
CA PRO A 31 -20.04 15.98 -18.84
C PRO A 31 -19.23 14.86 -18.21
N HIS A 32 -18.34 14.24 -18.98
CA HIS A 32 -17.27 13.41 -18.45
C HIS A 32 -16.41 14.27 -17.52
N ASP A 33 -16.33 13.84 -16.27
CA ASP A 33 -15.70 14.51 -15.15
C ASP A 33 -14.23 14.84 -15.45
N SER A 34 -13.97 16.14 -15.63
CA SER A 34 -12.64 16.71 -15.74
C SER A 34 -12.18 17.11 -14.34
N SER A 35 -12.12 16.18 -13.40
CA SER A 35 -11.75 16.45 -12.01
C SER A 35 -10.23 16.39 -11.79
N LEU A 36 -9.49 17.29 -12.43
CA LEU A 36 -8.14 17.65 -12.01
C LEU A 36 -8.17 19.14 -11.67
N GLN A 37 -7.94 19.45 -10.39
CA GLN A 37 -7.95 20.79 -9.77
C GLN A 37 -9.23 21.26 -9.04
N THR A 38 -9.99 20.35 -8.42
CA THR A 38 -10.67 20.73 -7.17
C THR A 38 -9.70 20.44 -6.02
N THR A 39 -8.93 21.45 -5.60
CA THR A 39 -8.30 21.41 -4.28
C THR A 39 -9.42 21.24 -3.27
N ASN A 40 -9.68 20.02 -2.82
CA ASN A 40 -10.63 19.74 -1.75
C ASN A 40 -10.16 20.52 -0.53
N SER A 41 -10.78 21.68 -0.28
CA SER A 41 -10.38 22.68 0.71
C SER A 41 -10.17 22.11 2.11
N GLN A 42 -10.83 20.99 2.41
CA GLN A 42 -10.68 20.27 3.68
C GLN A 42 -9.27 19.69 3.92
N PHE A 43 -8.54 19.23 2.89
CA PHE A 43 -7.22 18.61 3.06
C PHE A 43 -6.07 19.63 3.14
N ALA A 44 -6.31 20.87 2.68
CA ALA A 44 -5.31 21.95 2.74
C ALA A 44 -4.85 22.24 4.18
N ARG A 45 -5.68 21.91 5.19
CA ARG A 45 -5.29 22.03 6.61
C ARG A 45 -4.13 21.12 7.00
N PHE A 46 -3.89 20.04 6.25
CA PHE A 46 -2.81 19.07 6.50
C PHE A 46 -1.55 19.36 5.69
N THR A 47 -1.51 20.45 4.92
CA THR A 47 -0.31 20.86 4.19
C THR A 47 0.76 21.35 5.17
N PRO A 48 2.01 20.85 5.09
CA PRO A 48 3.08 21.28 5.96
C PRO A 48 3.31 22.79 5.92
N THR A 49 3.46 23.40 7.10
CA THR A 49 3.78 24.83 7.25
C THR A 49 5.26 25.11 6.98
N ALA A 50 5.58 26.37 6.65
CA ALA A 50 6.97 26.79 6.43
C ALA A 50 7.77 26.96 7.74
N GLU A 51 7.08 27.15 8.86
CA GLU A 51 7.66 27.35 10.18
C GLU A 51 7.17 26.26 11.15
N PRO A 52 7.80 25.07 11.13
CA PRO A 52 7.38 23.97 11.99
C PRO A 52 7.82 24.18 13.44
N ASN A 53 7.03 23.64 14.36
CA ASN A 53 7.40 23.43 15.75
C ASN A 53 8.33 22.20 15.88
N ARG A 54 8.77 21.95 17.12
CA ARG A 54 9.66 20.83 17.46
C ARG A 54 8.95 19.73 18.25
N ASP A 55 7.63 19.72 18.19
CA ASP A 55 6.84 18.72 18.91
C ASP A 55 7.04 17.35 18.24
N ARG A 56 6.97 16.29 19.04
CA ARG A 56 7.13 14.92 18.59
C ARG A 56 6.04 14.04 19.17
N ILE A 57 5.61 13.04 18.42
CA ILE A 57 4.66 12.04 18.88
C ILE A 57 5.46 10.80 19.30
N ASP A 58 5.09 10.23 20.44
CA ASP A 58 5.72 9.00 20.92
C ASP A 58 5.03 7.78 20.27
N TYR A 59 5.81 7.01 19.51
CA TYR A 59 5.35 5.79 18.84
C TYR A 59 5.87 4.51 19.51
N ALA A 60 6.44 4.58 20.73
CA ALA A 60 7.08 3.43 21.39
C ALA A 60 6.14 2.22 21.55
N VAL A 61 4.86 2.45 21.87
CA VAL A 61 3.87 1.36 21.98
C VAL A 61 3.69 0.64 20.65
N TRP A 62 3.66 1.39 19.54
CA TRP A 62 3.52 0.81 18.22
C TRP A 62 4.77 0.11 17.73
N ASP A 63 5.92 0.68 18.03
CA ASP A 63 7.22 0.07 17.76
C ASP A 63 7.34 -1.30 18.44
N ASP A 64 6.98 -1.36 19.73
CA ASP A 64 6.97 -2.60 20.52
C ASP A 64 6.01 -3.64 19.91
N VAL A 65 4.77 -3.25 19.61
CA VAL A 65 3.79 -4.15 18.98
C VAL A 65 4.29 -4.66 17.63
N LEU A 66 4.82 -3.80 16.76
CA LEU A 66 5.38 -4.18 15.46
C LEU A 66 6.51 -5.20 15.60
N SER A 67 7.36 -5.07 16.62
CA SER A 67 8.46 -5.99 16.88
C SER A 67 8.00 -7.43 17.14
N TYR A 68 6.81 -7.61 17.71
CA TYR A 68 6.23 -8.93 18.02
C TYR A 68 5.34 -9.48 16.92
N VAL A 69 4.63 -8.63 16.18
CA VAL A 69 3.62 -9.08 15.20
C VAL A 69 4.16 -9.21 13.78
N VAL A 70 5.27 -8.53 13.46
CA VAL A 70 5.86 -8.55 12.12
C VAL A 70 6.90 -9.67 12.02
N PHE A 71 6.60 -10.65 11.17
CA PHE A 71 7.53 -11.70 10.81
C PHE A 71 8.35 -11.32 9.57
N ARG A 72 9.69 -11.30 9.72
CA ARG A 72 10.62 -10.91 8.66
C ARG A 72 10.90 -12.08 7.71
N MET A 73 10.58 -11.92 6.43
CA MET A 73 10.84 -12.94 5.40
C MET A 73 12.24 -12.86 4.77
N GLY A 74 12.99 -11.81 5.10
CA GLY A 74 14.32 -11.55 4.56
C GLY A 74 14.30 -11.08 3.10
N ARG A 75 15.48 -10.71 2.60
CA ARG A 75 15.69 -10.14 1.26
C ARG A 75 15.15 -11.05 0.16
N SER A 76 14.65 -10.47 -0.93
CA SER A 76 14.27 -11.21 -2.13
C SER A 76 15.46 -11.96 -2.74
N LEU A 77 15.21 -13.21 -3.17
CA LEU A 77 16.12 -13.94 -4.07
C LEU A 77 15.83 -13.65 -5.54
N ARG A 78 14.74 -12.94 -5.83
CA ARG A 78 14.17 -12.71 -7.16
C ARG A 78 13.76 -14.00 -7.89
N GLU A 79 13.31 -14.99 -7.13
CA GLU A 79 12.92 -16.31 -7.63
C GLU A 79 11.46 -16.60 -7.31
N THR A 80 10.73 -17.12 -8.30
CA THR A 80 9.36 -17.55 -8.09
C THR A 80 9.34 -18.83 -7.29
N ALA A 81 8.54 -18.87 -6.24
CA ALA A 81 8.32 -20.10 -5.52
C ALA A 81 7.42 -21.04 -6.35
N GLY A 82 7.83 -22.32 -6.49
CA GLY A 82 7.05 -23.34 -7.21
C GLY A 82 5.67 -23.58 -6.60
N ARG A 83 4.81 -24.39 -7.23
CA ARG A 83 3.52 -24.74 -6.60
C ARG A 83 3.76 -25.59 -5.35
N PRO A 84 3.10 -25.30 -4.22
CA PRO A 84 3.19 -26.16 -3.05
C PRO A 84 2.64 -27.57 -3.36
N ASP A 85 3.30 -28.60 -2.83
CA ASP A 85 2.81 -29.98 -2.94
C ASP A 85 1.65 -30.22 -1.96
N PRO A 86 0.54 -30.84 -2.40
CA PRO A 86 -0.52 -31.27 -1.49
C PRO A 86 0.00 -32.42 -0.60
N GLY A 87 -0.45 -32.44 0.66
CA GLY A 87 -0.11 -33.51 1.59
C GLY A 87 -0.64 -34.89 1.16
N LEU A 88 -0.02 -35.96 1.64
CA LEU A 88 -0.45 -37.33 1.36
C LEU A 88 -1.89 -37.56 1.85
N GLY A 89 -2.78 -38.03 0.97
CA GLY A 89 -4.16 -38.39 1.32
C GLY A 89 -5.23 -37.29 1.22
N SER A 90 -4.87 -36.05 0.86
CA SER A 90 -5.83 -34.99 0.56
C SER A 90 -5.30 -34.00 -0.48
N ARG A 91 -6.15 -33.57 -1.42
CA ARG A 91 -5.82 -32.51 -2.39
C ARG A 91 -6.08 -31.09 -1.85
N ARG A 92 -6.62 -30.95 -0.63
CA ARG A 92 -6.87 -29.63 -0.03
C ARG A 92 -5.55 -29.02 0.42
N MET A 93 -5.30 -27.79 0.00
CA MET A 93 -4.14 -27.01 0.41
C MET A 93 -4.59 -25.87 1.32
N TYR A 94 -3.93 -25.76 2.48
CA TYR A 94 -4.05 -24.60 3.37
C TYR A 94 -2.77 -23.76 3.25
N GLY A 95 -2.87 -22.47 3.58
CA GLY A 95 -1.75 -21.52 3.47
C GLY A 95 -1.64 -20.85 2.11
N HIS A 96 -0.46 -20.25 1.90
CA HIS A 96 -0.12 -19.52 0.67
C HIS A 96 0.20 -20.46 -0.50
N ASP A 97 -0.33 -20.11 -1.67
CA ASP A 97 -0.05 -20.71 -2.97
C ASP A 97 0.49 -19.68 -4.00
N SER A 98 0.51 -18.40 -3.65
CA SER A 98 1.14 -17.34 -4.45
C SER A 98 2.61 -17.68 -4.81
N ARG A 99 3.00 -17.28 -6.02
CA ARG A 99 4.40 -17.35 -6.48
C ARG A 99 5.32 -16.38 -5.74
N TYR A 100 4.77 -15.35 -5.10
CA TYR A 100 5.51 -14.34 -4.32
C TYR A 100 5.47 -14.60 -2.81
N ARG A 101 4.98 -15.76 -2.37
CA ARG A 101 4.79 -16.07 -0.94
C ARG A 101 6.06 -16.00 -0.08
N LEU A 102 7.25 -16.01 -0.68
CA LEU A 102 8.54 -15.85 0.01
C LEU A 102 9.09 -14.41 -0.02
N GLU A 103 8.31 -13.45 -0.54
CA GLU A 103 8.67 -12.04 -0.69
C GLU A 103 7.97 -11.16 0.34
N GLY A 104 8.66 -10.14 0.84
CA GLY A 104 8.10 -9.14 1.77
C GLY A 104 7.76 -9.66 3.16
N ASN A 105 7.66 -8.78 4.15
CA ASN A 105 7.36 -9.18 5.53
C ASN A 105 5.90 -9.65 5.70
N ARG A 106 5.61 -10.33 6.82
CA ARG A 106 4.28 -10.89 7.15
C ARG A 106 3.78 -10.39 8.48
N VAL A 107 2.45 -10.35 8.65
CA VAL A 107 1.79 -10.09 9.93
C VAL A 107 1.17 -11.38 10.46
N LEU A 108 1.29 -11.60 11.77
CA LEU A 108 0.87 -12.83 12.47
C LEU A 108 -0.64 -12.86 12.83
N PHE A 109 -1.53 -12.44 11.92
CA PHE A 109 -2.98 -12.30 12.19
C PHE A 109 -3.66 -13.55 12.80
N SER A 110 -3.21 -14.75 12.41
CA SER A 110 -3.76 -16.00 12.92
C SER A 110 -3.57 -16.22 14.43
N PHE A 111 -2.64 -15.48 15.04
CA PHE A 111 -2.32 -15.56 16.47
C PHE A 111 -2.95 -14.43 17.29
N PHE A 112 -3.66 -13.50 16.65
CA PHE A 112 -4.26 -12.38 17.37
C PHE A 112 -5.54 -12.83 18.09
N ASP A 113 -5.57 -12.65 19.40
CA ASP A 113 -6.76 -12.80 20.24
C ASP A 113 -7.61 -11.51 20.24
N ALA A 114 -8.70 -11.51 21.00
CA ALA A 114 -9.59 -10.37 21.07
C ALA A 114 -8.93 -9.14 21.73
N ASP A 115 -8.06 -9.38 22.72
CA ASP A 115 -7.41 -8.31 23.49
C ASP A 115 -6.38 -7.58 22.63
N LEU A 116 -5.53 -8.32 21.90
CA LEU A 116 -4.57 -7.72 20.97
C LEU A 116 -5.28 -6.97 19.83
N LYS A 117 -6.41 -7.50 19.33
CA LYS A 117 -7.23 -6.79 18.34
C LYS A 117 -7.76 -5.46 18.88
N ALA A 118 -8.27 -5.47 20.12
CA ALA A 118 -8.74 -4.26 20.78
C ALA A 118 -7.62 -3.22 20.97
N THR A 119 -6.39 -3.65 21.23
CA THR A 119 -5.22 -2.76 21.31
C THR A 119 -4.97 -2.02 20.01
N PHE A 120 -5.10 -2.67 18.83
CA PHE A 120 -4.98 -1.95 17.56
C PHE A 120 -6.07 -0.90 17.36
N SER A 121 -7.32 -1.22 17.72
CA SER A 121 -8.42 -0.25 17.67
C SER A 121 -8.17 0.93 18.60
N ALA A 122 -7.76 0.66 19.84
CA ALA A 122 -7.44 1.69 20.82
C ALA A 122 -6.31 2.58 20.32
N TYR A 123 -5.24 2.01 19.79
CA TYR A 123 -4.10 2.75 19.27
C TYR A 123 -4.44 3.60 18.05
N ARG A 124 -5.26 3.10 17.11
CA ARG A 124 -5.76 3.92 15.98
C ARG A 124 -6.58 5.10 16.48
N LEU A 125 -7.42 4.90 17.49
CA LEU A 125 -8.24 5.98 18.06
C LEU A 125 -7.36 7.01 18.77
N ASP A 126 -6.36 6.57 19.54
CA ASP A 126 -5.39 7.43 20.20
C ASP A 126 -4.60 8.30 19.20
N LEU A 127 -4.16 7.75 18.06
CA LEU A 127 -3.53 8.54 16.99
C LEU A 127 -4.48 9.56 16.34
N GLN A 128 -5.78 9.25 16.24
CA GLN A 128 -6.78 10.18 15.74
C GLN A 128 -7.01 11.34 16.73
N GLU A 129 -7.08 11.03 18.02
CA GLU A 129 -7.21 11.99 19.11
C GLU A 129 -5.96 12.88 19.20
N THR A 130 -4.77 12.29 19.14
CA THR A 130 -3.50 13.00 19.10
C THR A 130 -3.44 13.97 17.93
N GLY A 131 -3.88 13.56 16.73
CA GLY A 131 -3.94 14.46 15.57
C GLY A 131 -5.01 15.54 15.66
N ALA A 132 -6.01 15.40 16.54
CA ALA A 132 -6.96 16.44 16.86
C ALA A 132 -6.42 17.42 17.91
N ALA A 133 -5.61 16.94 18.87
CA ALA A 133 -5.01 17.75 19.93
C ALA A 133 -3.77 18.52 19.46
N VAL A 134 -2.92 17.87 18.65
CA VAL A 134 -1.71 18.44 18.08
C VAL A 134 -2.02 18.95 16.68
N ASN A 135 -1.57 20.16 16.37
CA ASN A 135 -1.75 20.70 15.04
C ASN A 135 -0.75 20.06 14.07
N ILE A 136 -1.17 18.98 13.40
CA ILE A 136 -0.29 18.16 12.55
C ILE A 136 0.48 19.00 11.52
N ASN A 137 -0.12 20.05 10.95
CA ASN A 137 0.55 20.88 9.94
C ASN A 137 1.74 21.71 10.48
N GLN A 138 1.82 21.90 11.80
CA GLN A 138 2.91 22.59 12.48
C GLN A 138 4.04 21.65 12.87
N LEU A 139 3.87 20.33 12.80
CA LEU A 139 4.97 19.40 13.08
C LEU A 139 6.07 19.50 12.01
N GLY A 140 7.30 19.09 12.31
CA GLY A 140 8.35 18.94 11.28
C GLY A 140 7.92 17.98 10.15
N ARG A 141 8.40 18.16 8.91
CA ARG A 141 7.91 17.36 7.76
C ARG A 141 8.10 15.86 7.96
N ASN A 142 9.22 15.45 8.55
CA ASN A 142 9.47 14.04 8.87
C ASN A 142 8.50 13.50 9.91
N GLU A 143 8.15 14.30 10.93
CA GLU A 143 7.21 13.92 11.97
C GLU A 143 5.78 13.81 11.41
N GLN A 144 5.38 14.75 10.54
CA GLN A 144 4.11 14.66 9.81
C GLN A 144 4.03 13.40 8.95
N LEU A 145 5.10 13.09 8.21
CA LEU A 145 5.16 11.91 7.36
C LEU A 145 5.07 10.63 8.19
N ALA A 146 5.80 10.56 9.30
CA ALA A 146 5.76 9.45 10.24
C ALA A 146 4.34 9.24 10.80
N TYR A 147 3.67 10.32 11.23
CA TYR A 147 2.28 10.28 11.70
C TYR A 147 1.34 9.67 10.66
N TRP A 148 1.36 10.18 9.42
CA TRP A 148 0.47 9.69 8.36
C TRP A 148 0.73 8.24 7.99
N ILE A 149 1.99 7.83 7.92
CA ILE A 149 2.35 6.43 7.63
C ILE A 149 1.90 5.50 8.76
N ASN A 150 2.17 5.86 10.03
CA ASN A 150 1.77 5.04 11.16
C ASN A 150 0.26 4.92 11.28
N LEU A 151 -0.48 6.04 11.20
CA LEU A 151 -1.95 6.04 11.25
C LEU A 151 -2.55 5.17 10.15
N HIS A 152 -2.03 5.30 8.92
CA HIS A 152 -2.44 4.45 7.80
C HIS A 152 -2.18 2.97 8.09
N ASN A 153 -0.95 2.61 8.46
CA ASN A 153 -0.55 1.21 8.62
C ASN A 153 -1.29 0.54 9.78
N VAL A 154 -1.49 1.24 10.91
CA VAL A 154 -2.28 0.75 12.04
C VAL A 154 -3.72 0.50 11.61
N ALA A 155 -4.34 1.45 10.88
CA ALA A 155 -5.70 1.30 10.42
C ALA A 155 -5.88 0.09 9.49
N LEU A 156 -4.91 -0.19 8.61
CA LEU A 156 -4.92 -1.39 7.78
C LEU A 156 -4.75 -2.66 8.61
N VAL A 157 -3.79 -2.69 9.55
CA VAL A 157 -3.55 -3.85 10.43
C VAL A 157 -4.80 -4.14 11.26
N GLU A 158 -5.43 -3.13 11.87
CA GLU A 158 -6.66 -3.28 12.64
C GLU A 158 -7.78 -3.89 11.79
N GLN A 159 -8.11 -3.28 10.65
CA GLN A 159 -9.25 -3.73 9.84
C GLN A 159 -9.04 -5.13 9.28
N ILE A 160 -7.81 -5.48 8.88
CA ILE A 160 -7.49 -6.84 8.46
C ILE A 160 -7.59 -7.81 9.64
N ALA A 161 -7.11 -7.44 10.82
CA ALA A 161 -7.20 -8.28 12.02
C ALA A 161 -8.65 -8.56 12.45
N LEU A 162 -9.53 -7.55 12.36
CA LEU A 162 -10.96 -7.67 12.68
C LEU A 162 -11.70 -8.56 11.68
N ASN A 163 -11.32 -8.52 10.40
CA ASN A 163 -11.95 -9.30 9.32
C ASN A 163 -11.26 -10.64 9.03
N TRP A 164 -10.17 -10.97 9.73
CA TRP A 164 -9.48 -12.26 9.57
C TRP A 164 -10.36 -13.41 10.10
N PRO A 165 -10.54 -14.53 9.36
CA PRO A 165 -9.80 -14.94 8.16
C PRO A 165 -10.35 -14.38 6.84
N VAL A 166 -9.46 -13.80 6.03
CA VAL A 166 -9.73 -13.27 4.69
C VAL A 166 -8.51 -13.48 3.79
N ARG A 167 -8.71 -13.96 2.56
CA ARG A 167 -7.61 -14.27 1.63
C ARG A 167 -7.03 -13.04 0.97
N GLN A 168 -7.85 -12.05 0.65
CA GLN A 168 -7.43 -10.84 -0.04
C GLN A 168 -7.95 -9.61 0.70
N PRO A 169 -7.09 -8.72 1.23
CA PRO A 169 -7.54 -7.54 1.97
C PRO A 169 -8.47 -6.62 1.19
N ARG A 170 -8.35 -6.59 -0.14
CA ARG A 170 -9.24 -5.83 -1.04
C ARG A 170 -10.70 -6.30 -1.02
N GLU A 171 -11.00 -7.49 -0.50
CA GLU A 171 -12.36 -8.01 -0.35
C GLU A 171 -13.05 -7.50 0.91
N ILE A 172 -12.31 -6.89 1.84
CA ILE A 172 -12.86 -6.32 3.06
C ILE A 172 -13.71 -5.10 2.70
N MET A 173 -14.95 -5.09 3.19
CA MET A 173 -15.90 -3.99 3.03
C MET A 173 -16.22 -3.36 4.38
N ILE A 174 -16.14 -2.05 4.47
CA ILE A 174 -16.55 -1.26 5.64
C ILE A 174 -17.76 -0.43 5.19
N ASP A 175 -18.92 -0.67 5.80
CA ASP A 175 -20.18 -0.03 5.42
C ASP A 175 -20.50 -0.13 3.91
N GLY A 176 -20.13 -1.26 3.29
CA GLY A 176 -20.34 -1.52 1.85
C GLY A 176 -19.32 -0.88 0.91
N VAL A 177 -18.27 -0.23 1.44
CA VAL A 177 -17.19 0.39 0.67
C VAL A 177 -15.91 -0.44 0.82
N PRO A 178 -15.12 -0.67 -0.25
CA PRO A 178 -13.82 -1.35 -0.13
C PRO A 178 -12.91 -0.68 0.89
N LEU A 179 -12.17 -1.49 1.67
CA LEU A 179 -11.33 -1.03 2.78
C LEU A 179 -10.44 0.17 2.44
N ASP A 180 -9.80 0.18 1.28
CA ASP A 180 -8.88 1.25 0.88
C ASP A 180 -9.58 2.59 0.61
N ASP A 181 -10.85 2.55 0.16
CA ASP A 181 -11.67 3.72 -0.14
C ASP A 181 -12.60 4.12 1.04
N ALA A 182 -12.79 3.25 2.03
CA ALA A 182 -13.68 3.48 3.16
C ALA A 182 -13.18 4.57 4.11
N ARG A 183 -14.02 5.56 4.41
CA ARG A 183 -13.67 6.71 5.27
C ARG A 183 -14.02 6.48 6.74
N PHE A 184 -13.21 5.70 7.44
CA PHE A 184 -13.41 5.34 8.86
C PHE A 184 -12.38 5.97 9.82
N ILE A 185 -11.39 6.68 9.29
CA ILE A 185 -10.37 7.42 10.06
C ILE A 185 -10.82 8.88 10.15
N THR A 186 -10.76 9.51 11.32
CA THR A 186 -11.12 10.93 11.49
C THR A 186 -9.97 11.69 12.13
N VAL A 187 -9.46 12.71 11.45
CA VAL A 187 -8.39 13.58 11.98
C VAL A 187 -8.83 15.03 11.82
N GLN A 188 -8.78 15.81 12.90
CA GLN A 188 -9.23 17.21 12.94
C GLN A 188 -10.63 17.42 12.31
N GLY A 189 -11.56 16.49 12.57
CA GLY A 189 -12.93 16.51 12.04
C GLY A 189 -13.09 16.14 10.56
N VAL A 190 -12.00 15.80 9.85
CA VAL A 190 -12.06 15.32 8.47
C VAL A 190 -12.07 13.79 8.46
N ARG A 191 -13.08 13.19 7.83
CA ARG A 191 -13.13 11.74 7.60
C ARG A 191 -12.27 11.37 6.39
N LEU A 192 -11.36 10.42 6.60
CA LEU A 192 -10.30 9.99 5.68
C LEU A 192 -10.41 8.48 5.44
N SER A 193 -10.13 8.07 4.21
CA SER A 193 -9.80 6.68 3.88
C SER A 193 -8.29 6.47 3.88
N PRO A 194 -7.80 5.22 3.95
CA PRO A 194 -6.39 4.94 3.76
C PRO A 194 -5.82 5.50 2.44
N LYS A 195 -6.60 5.41 1.35
CA LYS A 195 -6.23 6.00 0.06
C LYS A 195 -6.24 7.53 0.06
N ASP A 196 -7.14 8.17 0.80
CA ASP A 196 -7.15 9.63 0.96
C ASP A 196 -5.86 10.09 1.66
N ILE A 197 -5.37 9.38 2.69
CA ILE A 197 -4.09 9.68 3.34
C ILE A 197 -2.95 9.67 2.32
N ARG A 198 -2.86 8.64 1.46
CA ARG A 198 -1.81 8.55 0.45
C ARG A 198 -1.95 9.63 -0.63
N THR A 199 -3.11 9.70 -1.27
CA THR A 199 -3.28 10.43 -2.55
C THR A 199 -3.76 11.87 -2.40
N LYS A 200 -4.36 12.23 -1.25
CA LYS A 200 -4.87 13.60 -0.98
C LYS A 200 -4.03 14.36 0.04
N ILE A 201 -3.25 13.66 0.87
CA ILE A 201 -2.40 14.28 1.88
C ILE A 201 -0.93 14.07 1.56
N VAL A 202 -0.45 12.83 1.44
CA VAL A 202 1.00 12.60 1.38
C VAL A 202 1.57 12.86 -0.01
N TYR A 203 1.04 12.25 -1.06
CA TYR A 203 1.60 12.41 -2.41
C TYR A 203 1.58 13.85 -2.95
N PRO A 204 0.59 14.70 -2.62
CA PRO A 204 0.64 16.11 -2.99
C PRO A 204 1.67 16.95 -2.23
N ASN A 205 2.04 16.55 -1.00
CA ASN A 205 2.83 17.39 -0.10
C ASN A 205 4.31 16.96 0.02
N TRP A 206 4.66 15.71 -0.29
CA TRP A 206 6.04 15.20 -0.34
C TRP A 206 6.44 14.87 -1.77
N LYS A 207 7.62 15.33 -2.19
CA LYS A 207 8.08 15.21 -3.59
C LYS A 207 8.85 13.92 -3.84
N ASP A 208 9.45 13.35 -2.80
CA ASP A 208 10.24 12.13 -2.92
C ASP A 208 9.35 10.88 -3.10
N PRO A 209 9.44 10.13 -4.22
CA PRO A 209 8.60 8.98 -4.48
C PRO A 209 8.85 7.83 -3.49
N LYS A 210 9.92 7.85 -2.68
CA LYS A 210 10.17 6.82 -1.67
C LYS A 210 9.07 6.72 -0.62
N VAL A 211 8.24 7.76 -0.43
CA VAL A 211 7.10 7.72 0.49
C VAL A 211 6.09 6.61 0.15
N ILE A 212 6.04 6.17 -1.12
CA ILE A 212 5.20 5.03 -1.56
C ILE A 212 5.46 3.80 -0.68
N TYR A 213 6.71 3.56 -0.30
CA TYR A 213 7.12 2.34 0.42
C TYR A 213 6.82 2.35 1.92
N GLY A 214 6.34 3.47 2.46
CA GLY A 214 5.86 3.56 3.83
C GLY A 214 4.47 2.95 4.01
N PHE A 215 3.66 2.93 2.94
CA PHE A 215 2.25 2.56 3.02
C PHE A 215 2.03 1.08 2.72
N TRP A 216 1.83 0.29 3.78
CA TRP A 216 1.49 -1.12 3.69
C TRP A 216 -0.01 -1.32 3.47
N ARG A 217 -0.40 -2.11 2.46
CA ARG A 217 -1.80 -2.28 2.04
C ARG A 217 -2.43 -3.62 2.45
N GLY A 218 -1.67 -4.47 3.12
CA GLY A 218 -2.15 -5.78 3.54
C GLY A 218 -1.83 -6.93 2.59
N ASP A 219 -1.52 -6.66 1.33
CA ASP A 219 -1.26 -7.67 0.32
C ASP A 219 0.25 -7.93 0.11
N ILE A 220 0.58 -9.12 -0.41
CA ILE A 220 1.97 -9.51 -0.71
C ILE A 220 2.55 -8.65 -1.85
N GLY A 221 1.71 -8.14 -2.76
CA GLY A 221 2.12 -7.39 -3.94
C GLY A 221 2.59 -5.96 -3.68
N GLY A 222 2.12 -5.33 -2.60
CA GLY A 222 2.48 -3.98 -2.17
C GLY A 222 3.78 -3.93 -1.36
N PRO A 223 4.22 -2.75 -0.89
CA PRO A 223 5.42 -2.59 -0.04
C PRO A 223 5.37 -3.43 1.24
N SER A 224 6.53 -3.80 1.80
CA SER A 224 6.60 -4.55 3.06
C SER A 224 6.24 -3.68 4.26
N ILE A 225 5.48 -4.23 5.22
CA ILE A 225 5.36 -3.64 6.56
C ILE A 225 6.74 -3.61 7.23
N GLN A 226 7.09 -2.49 7.85
CA GLN A 226 8.32 -2.35 8.64
C GLN A 226 8.12 -2.98 10.02
N GLY A 227 9.20 -3.51 10.59
CA GLY A 227 9.17 -4.04 11.97
C GLY A 227 9.41 -2.98 13.05
N ASP A 228 9.59 -1.72 12.63
CA ASP A 228 9.86 -0.57 13.48
C ASP A 228 8.80 0.51 13.12
N ALA A 229 8.33 1.27 14.10
CA ALA A 229 7.43 2.39 13.86
C ALA A 229 8.17 3.56 13.19
N PHE A 230 7.47 4.34 12.37
CA PHE A 230 8.07 5.54 11.77
C PHE A 230 8.12 6.68 12.79
N ASN A 231 9.21 7.42 12.84
CA ASN A 231 9.34 8.66 13.62
C ASN A 231 10.19 9.68 12.85
N SER A 232 10.31 10.90 13.37
CA SER A 232 11.08 11.97 12.72
C SER A 232 12.51 11.59 12.31
N ASP A 233 13.15 10.72 13.10
CA ASP A 233 14.58 10.45 13.01
C ASP A 233 14.87 9.25 12.11
N ASN A 234 13.93 8.30 12.02
CA ASN A 234 14.10 7.07 11.25
C ASN A 234 13.34 7.03 9.91
N VAL A 235 12.40 7.94 9.67
CA VAL A 235 11.46 7.85 8.52
C VAL A 235 12.18 7.75 7.19
N GLY A 236 13.19 8.59 6.94
CA GLY A 236 13.96 8.56 5.69
C GLY A 236 14.64 7.20 5.47
N ARG A 237 15.30 6.69 6.51
CA ARG A 237 16.01 5.39 6.49
C ARG A 237 15.06 4.21 6.31
N LEU A 238 13.91 4.21 6.98
CA LEU A 238 12.90 3.14 6.83
C LEU A 238 12.28 3.14 5.44
N LEU A 239 12.01 4.32 4.86
CA LEU A 239 11.51 4.44 3.49
C LEU A 239 12.53 3.96 2.45
N GLU A 240 13.81 4.31 2.62
CA GLU A 240 14.89 3.83 1.75
C GLU A 240 15.09 2.30 1.85
N ARG A 241 15.01 1.75 3.06
CA ARG A 241 15.00 0.30 3.27
C ARG A 241 13.81 -0.35 2.56
N GLY A 242 12.62 0.21 2.70
CA GLY A 242 11.41 -0.24 2.01
C GLY A 242 11.52 -0.17 0.49
N ALA A 243 12.07 0.92 -0.04
CA ALA A 243 12.34 1.12 -1.47
C ALA A 243 13.27 0.03 -2.00
N THR A 244 14.40 -0.16 -1.32
CA THR A 244 15.41 -1.14 -1.70
C THR A 244 14.86 -2.56 -1.63
N ASP A 245 14.11 -2.92 -0.58
CA ASP A 245 13.49 -4.25 -0.47
C ASP A 245 12.46 -4.48 -1.58
N PHE A 246 11.59 -3.51 -1.81
CA PHE A 246 10.49 -3.64 -2.76
C PHE A 246 10.96 -3.67 -4.21
N ILE A 247 11.75 -2.68 -4.65
CA ILE A 247 12.27 -2.59 -6.02
C ILE A 247 13.06 -3.85 -6.41
N ASN A 248 13.87 -4.37 -5.48
CA ASN A 248 14.69 -5.54 -5.71
C ASN A 248 13.94 -6.87 -5.60
N SER A 249 12.62 -6.86 -5.40
CA SER A 249 11.80 -8.07 -5.34
C SER A 249 11.03 -8.34 -6.64
N LEU A 250 10.58 -9.58 -6.86
CA LEU A 250 9.78 -9.94 -8.03
C LEU A 250 8.40 -9.26 -8.08
N ARG A 251 7.88 -8.82 -6.93
CA ARG A 251 6.64 -8.04 -6.82
C ARG A 251 6.85 -6.56 -7.18
N GLY A 252 8.10 -6.07 -7.14
CA GLY A 252 8.44 -4.68 -7.46
C GLY A 252 8.78 -4.45 -8.92
N ALA A 253 9.72 -5.24 -9.47
CA ALA A 253 10.17 -5.11 -10.85
C ALA A 253 10.65 -6.45 -11.43
N GLN A 254 10.23 -6.76 -12.66
CA GLN A 254 10.69 -7.92 -13.42
C GLN A 254 10.75 -7.66 -14.92
N LYS A 255 11.53 -8.46 -15.64
CA LYS A 255 11.64 -8.41 -17.11
C LYS A 255 10.61 -9.33 -17.76
N ARG A 256 9.94 -8.85 -18.82
CA ARG A 256 9.17 -9.69 -19.76
C ARG A 256 9.45 -9.27 -21.20
N GLY A 257 10.29 -10.03 -21.89
CA GLY A 257 10.78 -9.64 -23.21
C GLY A 257 11.63 -8.36 -23.12
N ASP A 258 11.24 -7.33 -23.86
CA ASP A 258 11.81 -5.98 -23.85
C ASP A 258 11.14 -5.03 -22.84
N ARG A 259 10.14 -5.52 -22.08
CA ARG A 259 9.36 -4.72 -21.14
C ARG A 259 9.82 -4.89 -19.70
N LEU A 260 9.94 -3.77 -19.01
CA LEU A 260 10.03 -3.65 -17.56
C LEU A 260 8.61 -3.72 -17.00
N GLN A 261 8.24 -4.86 -16.43
CA GLN A 261 7.00 -4.96 -15.67
C GLN A 261 7.27 -4.45 -14.25
N VAL A 262 6.39 -3.58 -13.76
CA VAL A 262 6.44 -3.05 -12.40
C VAL A 262 5.12 -3.24 -11.67
N SER A 263 5.14 -3.05 -10.36
CA SER A 263 3.94 -3.08 -9.52
C SER A 263 2.90 -2.05 -9.94
N THR A 264 1.62 -2.40 -9.81
CA THR A 264 0.49 -1.50 -10.03
C THR A 264 0.46 -0.30 -9.06
N ILE A 265 1.20 -0.35 -7.95
CA ILE A 265 1.30 0.80 -7.02
C ILE A 265 1.92 2.05 -7.69
N TYR A 266 2.79 1.87 -8.69
CA TYR A 266 3.37 2.99 -9.43
C TYR A 266 2.35 3.69 -10.32
N GLU A 267 1.31 2.98 -10.76
CA GLU A 267 0.21 3.58 -11.54
C GLU A 267 -0.62 4.54 -10.67
N GLU A 268 -0.90 4.19 -9.41
CA GLU A 268 -1.59 5.09 -8.45
C GLU A 268 -0.78 6.37 -8.21
N ALA A 269 0.54 6.24 -8.15
CA ALA A 269 1.47 7.33 -7.86
C ALA A 269 1.90 8.12 -9.12
N ARG A 270 1.48 7.69 -10.31
CA ARG A 270 1.94 8.19 -11.61
C ARG A 270 1.80 9.69 -11.76
N ASN A 271 0.62 10.22 -11.46
CA ASN A 271 0.30 11.64 -11.63
C ASN A 271 1.05 12.56 -10.66
N PHE A 272 1.71 12.01 -9.63
CA PHE A 272 2.43 12.76 -8.61
C PHE A 272 3.94 12.77 -8.87
N TYR A 273 4.50 11.63 -9.26
CA TYR A 273 5.95 11.44 -9.31
C TYR A 273 6.50 11.06 -10.68
N PHE A 274 5.67 10.53 -11.57
CA PHE A 274 6.12 9.89 -12.81
C PHE A 274 5.42 10.50 -14.03
N THR A 275 5.52 11.83 -14.14
CA THR A 275 4.90 12.60 -15.23
C THR A 275 5.42 12.21 -16.61
N ASP A 276 6.75 12.04 -16.74
CA ASP A 276 7.37 11.32 -17.85
C ASP A 276 7.55 9.87 -17.42
N TRP A 277 6.50 9.08 -17.62
CA TRP A 277 6.39 7.71 -17.08
C TRP A 277 7.62 6.85 -17.30
N GLU A 278 8.19 6.85 -18.50
CA GLU A 278 9.34 6.01 -18.79
C GLU A 278 10.60 6.53 -18.11
N LYS A 279 10.86 7.83 -18.21
CA LYS A 279 12.08 8.44 -17.67
C LYS A 279 12.07 8.45 -16.15
N ASP A 280 11.00 8.99 -15.55
CA ASP A 280 10.92 9.26 -14.12
C ASP A 280 10.89 7.95 -13.32
N LEU A 281 10.09 6.97 -13.76
CA LEU A 281 10.00 5.67 -13.10
C LEU A 281 11.33 4.92 -13.17
N ARG A 282 11.97 4.89 -14.35
CA ARG A 282 13.24 4.17 -14.52
C ARG A 282 14.37 4.82 -13.72
N ASN A 283 14.40 6.15 -13.62
CA ASN A 283 15.34 6.87 -12.75
C ASN A 283 15.12 6.52 -11.28
N HIS A 284 13.86 6.51 -10.82
CA HIS A 284 13.53 6.12 -9.44
C HIS A 284 13.93 4.68 -9.14
N ILE A 285 13.62 3.73 -10.03
CA ILE A 285 14.01 2.33 -9.86
C ILE A 285 15.54 2.21 -9.85
N ALA A 286 16.26 2.90 -10.73
CA ALA A 286 17.71 2.87 -10.82
C ALA A 286 18.40 3.34 -9.53
N GLN A 287 17.80 4.29 -8.80
CA GLN A 287 18.35 4.81 -7.53
C GLN A 287 18.48 3.72 -6.45
N TYR A 288 17.58 2.73 -6.43
CA TYR A 288 17.58 1.67 -5.42
C TYR A 288 17.85 0.28 -6.01
N ALA A 289 18.15 0.19 -7.30
CA ALA A 289 18.40 -1.08 -7.99
C ALA A 289 19.73 -1.70 -7.55
N LYS A 290 19.69 -3.00 -7.26
CA LYS A 290 20.88 -3.86 -7.18
C LYS A 290 21.18 -4.45 -8.55
N ASP A 291 22.32 -5.10 -8.68
CA ASP A 291 22.85 -5.66 -9.93
C ASP A 291 21.78 -6.40 -10.77
N ASP A 292 21.02 -7.30 -10.13
CA ASP A 292 19.95 -8.06 -10.80
C ASP A 292 18.88 -7.15 -11.45
N VAL A 293 18.49 -6.06 -10.79
CA VAL A 293 17.49 -5.10 -11.31
C VAL A 293 18.12 -4.11 -12.27
N ALA A 294 19.37 -3.71 -12.04
CA ALA A 294 20.12 -2.87 -12.97
C ALA A 294 20.27 -3.55 -14.34
N GLU A 295 20.52 -4.87 -14.35
CA GLU A 295 20.53 -5.67 -15.57
C GLU A 295 19.14 -5.73 -16.24
N VAL A 296 18.06 -5.86 -15.45
CA VAL A 296 16.70 -5.80 -15.97
C VAL A 296 16.42 -4.44 -16.62
N LEU A 297 16.84 -3.34 -16.00
CA LEU A 297 16.72 -1.99 -16.56
C LEU A 297 17.49 -1.88 -17.88
N ALA A 298 18.74 -2.31 -17.93
CA ALA A 298 19.58 -2.25 -19.14
C ALA A 298 18.99 -3.04 -20.31
N ASN A 299 18.29 -4.15 -20.02
CA ASN A 299 17.71 -5.04 -21.01
C ASN A 299 16.24 -4.77 -21.35
N THR A 300 15.68 -3.65 -20.89
CA THR A 300 14.29 -3.26 -21.14
C THR A 300 14.20 -1.82 -21.59
N THR A 301 13.17 -1.50 -22.38
CA THR A 301 13.00 -0.15 -22.96
C THR A 301 11.65 0.49 -22.61
N ARG A 302 10.61 -0.32 -22.36
CA ARG A 302 9.27 0.15 -22.02
C ARG A 302 8.83 -0.33 -20.66
N SER A 303 8.09 0.48 -19.93
CA SER A 303 7.66 0.21 -18.56
C SER A 303 6.15 0.03 -18.50
N GLU A 304 5.68 -1.10 -17.96
CA GLU A 304 4.25 -1.40 -17.79
C GLU A 304 3.93 -1.78 -16.34
N ALA A 305 2.93 -1.10 -15.75
CA ALA A 305 2.46 -1.37 -14.39
C ALA A 305 1.41 -2.50 -14.40
N VAL A 306 1.88 -3.74 -14.26
CA VAL A 306 1.03 -4.95 -14.42
C VAL A 306 1.22 -5.99 -13.32
N ILE A 307 2.25 -5.84 -12.48
CA ILE A 307 2.48 -6.78 -11.38
C ILE A 307 1.49 -6.47 -10.26
N ALA A 308 0.64 -7.43 -9.95
CA ALA A 308 -0.27 -7.38 -8.81
C ALA A 308 -0.32 -8.75 -8.14
N GLU A 309 -0.34 -8.75 -6.81
CA GLU A 309 -0.61 -9.93 -6.00
C GLU A 309 -1.53 -9.49 -4.86
N ALA A 310 -2.75 -10.02 -4.85
CA ALA A 310 -3.80 -9.58 -3.93
C ALA A 310 -3.88 -10.44 -2.67
N ASP A 311 -3.19 -11.58 -2.65
CA ASP A 311 -3.14 -12.45 -1.48
C ASP A 311 -2.57 -11.70 -0.27
N ILE A 312 -3.20 -11.91 0.89
CA ILE A 312 -2.87 -11.28 2.17
C ILE A 312 -1.40 -11.54 2.58
N ALA A 313 -0.71 -10.52 3.08
CA ALA A 313 0.64 -10.62 3.64
C ALA A 313 0.61 -11.15 5.09
N ASP A 314 0.01 -12.32 5.30
CA ASP A 314 0.01 -13.04 6.58
C ASP A 314 0.80 -14.36 6.52
N MET A 315 1.00 -15.03 7.65
CA MET A 315 1.66 -16.35 7.65
C MET A 315 0.72 -17.50 7.27
N ALA A 316 -0.60 -17.31 7.36
CA ALA A 316 -1.59 -18.39 7.29
C ALA A 316 -2.32 -18.50 5.94
N GLY A 317 -2.09 -17.60 4.98
CA GLY A 317 -2.82 -17.55 3.72
C GLY A 317 -4.25 -17.04 3.84
N GLY A 318 -4.57 -16.28 4.89
CA GLY A 318 -5.91 -15.78 5.12
C GLY A 318 -6.94 -16.86 5.44
N VAL A 319 -6.50 -18.03 5.90
CA VAL A 319 -7.36 -19.18 6.19
C VAL A 319 -7.08 -19.73 7.59
N ARG A 320 -8.15 -20.16 8.27
CA ARG A 320 -8.05 -20.90 9.52
C ARG A 320 -7.97 -22.39 9.21
N GLU A 321 -6.78 -22.97 9.38
CA GLU A 321 -6.61 -24.41 9.21
C GLU A 321 -7.32 -25.17 10.34
N PRO A 322 -8.17 -26.17 10.02
CA PRO A 322 -8.79 -27.00 11.05
C PRO A 322 -7.73 -27.78 11.83
N SER A 323 -7.76 -27.69 13.16
CA SER A 323 -6.90 -28.50 14.03
C SER A 323 -7.39 -29.94 14.02
N TYR A 324 -6.63 -30.85 13.42
CA TYR A 324 -6.96 -32.29 13.40
C TYR A 324 -6.32 -33.08 14.56
N SER A 325 -5.64 -32.43 15.50
CA SER A 325 -4.98 -33.10 16.62
C SER A 325 -4.98 -32.22 17.86
N ASN A 326 -5.74 -32.65 18.87
CA ASN A 326 -5.74 -32.06 20.20
C ASN A 326 -4.71 -32.82 21.04
N VAL A 327 -3.65 -32.15 21.46
CA VAL A 327 -2.74 -32.71 22.47
C VAL A 327 -3.20 -32.19 23.82
N THR A 328 -3.61 -33.09 24.71
CA THR A 328 -3.92 -32.77 26.11
C THR A 328 -2.70 -33.06 26.98
N ARG A 329 -2.29 -32.08 27.79
CA ARG A 329 -1.32 -32.28 28.88
C ARG A 329 -2.04 -31.93 30.18
N ASP A 330 -2.03 -32.84 31.14
CA ASP A 330 -2.65 -32.66 32.46
C ASP A 330 -4.13 -32.25 32.40
N GLY A 331 -4.92 -32.91 31.53
CA GLY A 331 -6.35 -32.62 31.35
C GLY A 331 -6.67 -31.29 30.65
N THR A 332 -5.66 -30.49 30.34
CA THR A 332 -5.80 -29.21 29.64
C THR A 332 -5.42 -29.42 28.17
N GLN A 333 -6.29 -28.99 27.25
CA GLN A 333 -6.00 -29.01 25.83
C GLN A 333 -4.93 -27.96 25.52
N ILE A 334 -3.70 -28.40 25.26
CA ILE A 334 -2.61 -27.53 24.81
C ILE A 334 -2.46 -27.75 23.29
N SER A 335 -3.31 -27.09 22.50
CA SER A 335 -3.12 -27.06 21.05
C SER A 335 -2.30 -25.84 20.64
N PHE A 336 -0.98 -25.84 20.89
CA PHE A 336 -0.06 -24.94 20.20
C PHE A 336 0.63 -25.72 19.07
N ARG A 337 -0.12 -26.01 18.01
CA ARG A 337 0.45 -26.57 16.78
C ARG A 337 0.43 -25.48 15.73
N VAL A 338 1.62 -25.13 15.22
CA VAL A 338 1.76 -24.30 14.02
C VAL A 338 0.97 -24.95 12.88
N PRO A 339 0.03 -24.23 12.22
CA PRO A 339 -0.72 -24.76 11.08
C PRO A 339 0.20 -25.37 10.01
N GLN A 340 -0.19 -26.45 9.34
CA GLN A 340 0.65 -27.11 8.33
C GLN A 340 1.01 -26.16 7.18
N GLY A 341 0.07 -25.32 6.74
CA GLY A 341 0.35 -24.32 5.71
C GLY A 341 1.44 -23.33 6.13
N MET A 342 1.44 -22.94 7.39
CA MET A 342 2.45 -22.06 7.98
C MET A 342 3.79 -22.77 8.18
N ALA A 343 3.78 -24.01 8.69
CA ALA A 343 4.98 -24.82 8.85
C ALA A 343 5.70 -25.05 7.51
N ARG A 344 4.93 -25.29 6.44
CA ARG A 344 5.48 -25.37 5.08
C ARG A 344 6.14 -24.06 4.66
N LEU A 345 5.46 -22.93 4.83
CA LEU A 345 6.01 -21.61 4.49
C LEU A 345 7.31 -21.31 5.27
N LEU A 346 7.36 -21.66 6.55
CA LEU A 346 8.57 -21.53 7.37
C LEU A 346 9.71 -22.41 6.86
N SER A 347 9.44 -23.66 6.46
CA SER A 347 10.45 -24.53 5.86
C SER A 347 10.97 -23.97 4.52
N GLU A 348 10.10 -23.44 3.67
CA GLU A 348 10.50 -22.78 2.42
C GLU A 348 11.36 -21.52 2.68
N GLN A 349 10.99 -20.72 3.69
CA GLN A 349 11.74 -19.54 4.11
C GLN A 349 13.12 -19.91 4.69
N GLN A 350 13.22 -20.98 5.45
CA GLN A 350 14.51 -21.50 5.92
C GLN A 350 15.42 -21.88 4.75
N ARG A 351 14.91 -22.64 3.75
CA ARG A 351 15.69 -23.01 2.55
C ARG A 351 16.15 -21.77 1.77
N LYS A 352 15.30 -20.74 1.69
CA LYS A 352 15.67 -19.45 1.10
C LYS A 352 16.85 -18.83 1.85
N PHE A 353 16.84 -18.80 3.18
CA PHE A 353 17.98 -18.29 3.96
C PHE A 353 19.26 -19.10 3.77
N GLU A 354 19.16 -20.43 3.76
CA GLU A 354 20.31 -21.31 3.49
C GLU A 354 20.93 -21.04 2.11
N LYS A 355 20.08 -20.75 1.11
CA LYS A 355 20.53 -20.36 -0.23
C LYS A 355 21.20 -18.99 -0.25
N ILE A 356 20.61 -17.98 0.41
CA ILE A 356 21.23 -16.64 0.57
C ILE A 356 22.62 -16.75 1.18
N LEU A 357 22.77 -17.56 2.23
CA LEU A 357 24.06 -17.80 2.90
C LEU A 357 25.06 -18.50 1.97
N ARG A 358 24.62 -19.51 1.21
CA ARG A 358 25.46 -20.24 0.25
C ARG A 358 25.97 -19.35 -0.90
N GLU A 359 25.14 -18.43 -1.36
CA GLU A 359 25.47 -17.50 -2.45
C GLU A 359 26.30 -16.29 -1.97
N GLY A 360 26.67 -16.24 -0.69
CA GLY A 360 27.46 -15.13 -0.14
C GLY A 360 26.74 -13.78 -0.20
N ARG A 361 25.41 -13.77 -0.35
CA ARG A 361 24.59 -12.56 -0.35
C ARG A 361 24.45 -12.07 1.09
N THR A 362 25.54 -11.54 1.64
CA THR A 362 25.66 -11.13 3.05
C THR A 362 24.62 -10.07 3.40
N GLY A 363 24.16 -10.12 4.65
CA GLY A 363 23.19 -9.17 5.20
C GLY A 363 23.78 -7.76 5.29
N THR A 364 22.92 -6.75 5.20
CA THR A 364 23.28 -5.37 5.52
C THR A 364 23.34 -5.23 7.04
N VAL A 365 24.51 -4.89 7.60
CA VAL A 365 24.60 -4.42 8.99
C VAL A 365 24.07 -2.99 9.00
N ILE A 366 23.02 -2.75 9.78
CA ILE A 366 22.46 -1.42 9.96
C ILE A 366 23.13 -0.82 11.20
N PHE A 367 23.99 0.18 11.01
CA PHE A 367 24.41 1.04 12.11
C PHE A 367 23.25 2.00 12.41
N ASN A 368 22.74 1.96 13.64
CA ASN A 368 21.95 3.07 14.14
C ASN A 368 22.96 4.10 14.62
N ASP A 369 23.12 5.21 13.89
CA ASP A 369 23.88 6.35 14.41
C ASP A 369 23.19 6.80 15.70
N ILE A 370 23.88 6.59 16.82
CA ILE A 370 23.46 7.10 18.11
C ILE A 370 23.82 8.58 18.09
N GLN A 371 22.85 9.48 18.22
CA GLN A 371 23.13 10.91 18.35
C GLN A 371 24.05 11.12 19.56
N LEU A 372 25.28 11.55 19.32
CA LEU A 372 26.19 11.96 20.38
C LEU A 372 25.74 13.35 20.87
N PRO A 373 25.79 13.63 22.18
CA PRO A 373 25.40 14.94 22.71
C PRO A 373 26.24 16.05 22.07
N GLY A 374 25.62 16.89 21.22
CA GLY A 374 26.25 18.07 20.60
C GLY A 374 26.39 18.07 19.08
N GLU A 375 25.95 17.04 18.36
CA GLU A 375 25.90 17.06 16.89
C GLU A 375 24.59 17.69 16.37
N ASP A 376 24.72 18.59 15.38
CA ASP A 376 23.57 19.10 14.62
C ASP A 376 22.94 17.95 13.82
N PRO A 377 21.60 17.85 13.74
CA PRO A 377 20.95 16.77 13.02
C PRO A 377 21.35 16.84 11.53
N VAL A 378 21.96 15.76 11.03
CA VAL A 378 22.16 15.56 9.59
C VAL A 378 20.80 15.71 8.91
N SER A 379 20.68 16.65 7.96
CA SER A 379 19.40 16.99 7.34
C SER A 379 18.90 15.86 6.42
N ASN A 380 18.38 14.80 7.03
CA ASN A 380 17.71 13.67 6.37
C ASN A 380 16.20 13.93 6.22
N GLU A 381 15.83 15.20 6.02
CA GLU A 381 14.43 15.57 5.84
C GLU A 381 13.92 15.05 4.50
N VAL A 382 12.82 14.31 4.54
CA VAL A 382 12.16 13.79 3.34
C VAL A 382 11.43 14.96 2.68
N GLN A 383 11.92 15.35 1.50
CA GLN A 383 11.41 16.49 0.75
C GLN A 383 10.01 16.25 0.17
#